data_AF-A0A497M5W4-F1
#
_entry.id   AF-A0A497M5W4-F1
#
_cell.length_a   1.000
_cell.length_b   1.000
_cell.length_c   1.000
_cell.angle_alpha   90.00
_cell.angle_beta   90.00
_cell.angle_gamma   90.00
#
_symmetry.space_group_name_H-M   'P 1'
#
loop_
_entity.id
_entity.type
_entity.pdbx_description
1 polymer ?
#
loop_
_entity_poly.entity_id
_entity_poly.type
_entity_poly.pdbx_seq_one_letter_code
_entity_poly.pdbx_strand_id
1 'polypeptide(L)' 'MNSEETEISRVKVKFIIENLGEAEGELIRHLSPRTIDMIVRKLPVEGRAALWKEEVYFEIP' A
#
# COMPACT_ATOMS: atom_id res chain seq x y z
N MET A 1 -23.83 -3.45 -2.76
CA MET A 1 -22.49 -4.06 -2.96
C MET A 1 -22.22 -4.89 -1.74
N ASN A 2 -21.95 -6.18 -1.91
CA ASN A 2 -21.74 -7.09 -0.78
C ASN A 2 -20.45 -6.68 -0.04
N SER A 3 -20.42 -6.81 1.28
CA SER A 3 -19.25 -6.44 2.09
C SER A 3 -18.00 -7.24 1.67
N GLU A 4 -18.19 -8.50 1.29
CA GLU A 4 -17.14 -9.40 0.78
C GLU A 4 -16.57 -8.94 -0.58
N GLU A 5 -17.41 -8.46 -1.51
CA GLU A 5 -16.93 -7.94 -2.80
C GLU A 5 -16.07 -6.68 -2.64
N THR A 6 -16.44 -5.84 -1.67
CA THR A 6 -15.68 -4.63 -1.34
C THR A 6 -14.31 -5.01 -0.80
N GLU A 7 -14.23 -6.02 0.08
CA GLU A 7 -13.00 -6.53 0.68
C GLU A 7 -12.06 -7.20 -0.36
N ILE A 8 -12.63 -7.90 -1.35
CA ILE A 8 -11.86 -8.45 -2.48
C ILE A 8 -11.30 -7.33 -3.37
N SER A 9 -12.05 -6.22 -3.52
CA SER A 9 -11.67 -5.11 -4.40
C SER A 9 -10.72 -4.08 -3.76
N ARG A 10 -10.72 -3.98 -2.43
CA ARG A 10 -9.96 -2.98 -1.66
C ARG A 10 -9.15 -3.68 -0.58
N VAL A 11 -7.83 -3.67 -0.74
CA VAL A 11 -6.92 -4.26 0.24
C VAL A 11 -6.48 -3.16 1.19
N LYS A 12 -6.84 -3.26 2.48
CA LYS A 12 -6.39 -2.33 3.51
C LYS A 12 -4.89 -2.51 3.76
N VAL A 13 -4.17 -1.41 3.85
CA VAL A 13 -2.73 -1.38 4.13
C VAL A 13 -2.42 -0.36 5.21
N LYS A 14 -1.31 -0.58 5.92
CA LYS A 14 -0.78 0.33 6.93
C LYS A 14 0.66 0.69 6.56
N PHE A 15 0.95 1.98 6.59
CA PHE A 15 2.30 2.53 6.48
C PHE A 15 2.80 2.83 7.88
N ILE A 16 4.01 2.38 8.20
CA ILE A 16 4.68 2.65 9.46
C ILE A 16 5.96 3.41 9.12
N ILE A 17 6.07 4.65 9.58
CA ILE A 17 7.22 5.51 9.34
C ILE A 17 7.95 5.68 10.68
N GLU A 18 9.17 5.17 10.74
CA GLU A 18 10.01 5.26 11.93
C GLU A 18 10.13 6.72 12.42
N ASN A 19 9.89 6.92 13.72
CA ASN A 19 9.94 8.23 14.39
C ASN A 19 8.92 9.27 13.90
N LEU A 20 7.94 8.89 13.07
CA LEU A 20 6.88 9.79 12.60
C LEU A 20 5.47 9.28 12.94
N GLY A 21 5.21 7.98 12.81
CA GLY A 21 3.94 7.36 13.18
C GLY A 21 3.38 6.41 12.13
N GLU A 22 2.06 6.24 12.15
CA GLU A 22 1.33 5.30 11.27
C GLU A 22 0.32 6.04 10.39
N ALA A 23 0.08 5.50 9.19
CA ALA A 23 -1.01 5.92 8.31
C ALA A 23 -1.72 4.70 7.72
N GLU A 24 -3.03 4.80 7.55
CA GLU A 24 -3.86 3.75 6.93
C GLU A 24 -4.25 4.15 5.51
N GLY A 25 -4.43 3.15 4.64
CA GLY A 25 -4.85 3.36 3.27
C GLY A 25 -5.41 2.10 2.62
N GLU A 26 -5.78 2.22 1.35
CA GLU A 26 -6.36 1.11 0.57
C GLU A 26 -5.70 1.00 -0.80
N LEU A 27 -5.37 -0.22 -1.19
CA LEU A 27 -5.01 -0.57 -2.57
C LEU A 27 -6.27 -1.00 -3.32
N ILE A 28 -6.61 -0.30 -4.39
CA ILE A 28 -7.83 -0.52 -5.17
C ILE A 28 -7.57 -1.53 -6.29
N ARG A 29 -7.79 -2.82 -6.03
CA ARG A 29 -7.43 -3.96 -6.91
C ARG A 29 -7.96 -3.81 -8.33
N HIS A 30 -9.18 -3.31 -8.51
CA HIS A 30 -9.77 -3.22 -9.85
C HIS A 30 -9.12 -2.16 -10.76
N LEU A 31 -8.40 -1.18 -10.19
CA LEU A 31 -7.65 -0.18 -10.98
C LEU A 31 -6.35 -0.75 -11.55
N SER A 32 -5.70 -1.67 -10.83
CA SER A 32 -4.51 -2.37 -11.32
C SER A 32 -4.36 -3.76 -10.67
N PRO A 33 -5.06 -4.78 -11.18
CA PRO A 33 -5.16 -6.09 -10.51
C PRO A 33 -3.80 -6.77 -10.34
N ARG A 34 -3.00 -6.80 -11.41
CA ARG A 34 -1.70 -7.50 -11.41
C ARG A 34 -0.69 -6.83 -10.50
N THR A 35 -0.61 -5.49 -10.54
CA THR A 35 0.32 -4.74 -9.69
C THR A 35 -0.02 -4.93 -8.22
N ILE A 36 -1.31 -4.82 -7.86
CA ILE A 36 -1.74 -4.94 -6.47
C ILE A 36 -1.53 -6.36 -5.96
N ASP A 37 -1.84 -7.39 -6.75
CA ASP A 37 -1.58 -8.77 -6.34
C ASP A 37 -0.08 -9.05 -6.14
N MET A 38 0.79 -8.46 -6.96
CA MET A 38 2.24 -8.56 -6.78
C MET A 38 2.72 -7.87 -5.50
N ILE A 39 2.21 -6.66 -5.21
CA ILE A 39 2.56 -5.92 -3.99
C ILE A 39 2.09 -6.71 -2.76
N VAL A 40 0.83 -7.13 -2.72
CA VAL A 40 0.25 -7.84 -1.57
C VAL A 40 0.99 -9.13 -1.26
N ARG A 41 1.42 -9.89 -2.28
CA ARG A 41 2.22 -11.10 -2.10
C ARG A 41 3.62 -10.84 -1.54
N LYS A 42 4.16 -9.63 -1.70
CA LYS A 42 5.47 -9.23 -1.20
C LYS A 42 5.42 -8.55 0.16
N LEU A 43 4.24 -8.26 0.70
CA LEU A 43 4.14 -7.63 2.02
C LEU A 43 4.70 -8.55 3.13
N PRO A 44 5.37 -7.98 4.16
CA PRO A 44 5.68 -6.55 4.30
C PRO A 44 6.81 -6.10 3.36
N VAL A 45 6.70 -4.86 2.86
CA VAL A 45 7.77 -4.20 2.10
C VAL A 45 8.35 -3.06 2.92
N GLU A 46 9.67 -2.92 2.90
CA GLU A 46 10.41 -1.91 3.64
C GLU A 46 11.45 -1.24 2.74
N GLY A 47 11.81 -0.01 3.07
CA GLY A 47 12.75 0.80 2.29
C GLY A 47 13.02 2.14 2.94
N ARG A 48 14.01 2.86 2.41
CA ARG A 48 14.31 4.22 2.87
C ARG A 48 13.37 5.22 2.21
N ALA A 49 12.65 5.98 3.03
CA ALA A 49 11.79 7.05 2.54
C ALA A 49 12.62 8.25 2.06
N ALA A 50 12.27 8.76 0.90
CA ALA A 50 12.80 9.98 0.30
C ALA A 50 11.64 10.91 -0.06
N LEU A 51 11.81 12.20 0.18
CA LEU A 51 10.84 13.22 -0.16
C LEU A 51 11.14 13.79 -1.54
N TRP A 52 10.11 13.93 -2.36
CA TRP A 52 10.17 14.67 -3.61
C TRP A 52 8.94 15.56 -3.73
N LYS A 53 9.14 16.87 -3.59
CA LYS A 53 8.06 17.86 -3.49
C LYS A 53 7.08 17.48 -2.36
N GLU A 54 5.85 17.14 -2.69
CA GLU A 54 4.77 16.78 -1.77
C GLU A 54 4.57 15.25 -1.65
N GLU A 55 5.44 14.46 -2.28
CA GLU A 55 5.35 13.00 -2.37
C GLU A 55 6.45 12.31 -1.56
N VAL A 56 6.11 11.12 -1.04
CA VAL A 56 7.05 10.23 -0.36
C VAL A 56 7.27 9.01 -1.24
N TYR A 57 8.52 8.73 -1.56
CA TYR A 57 8.93 7.55 -2.32
C TYR A 57 9.87 6.69 -1.48
N PHE A 58 9.88 5.39 -1.71
CA PHE A 58 10.88 4.48 -1.17
C PHE A 58 11.14 3.38 -2.18
N GLU A 59 12.38 2.92 -2.23
CA GLU A 59 12.76 1.76 -3.04
C GLU A 59 12.63 0.48 -2.22
N ILE A 60 12.15 -0.58 -2.86
CA ILE A 60 12.09 -1.93 -2.28
C ILE A 60 13.29 -2.75 -2.79
N PRO A 61 14.02 -3.47 -1.92
CA PRO A 61 15.10 -4.38 -2.34
C PRO A 61 14.66 -5.51 -3.28
#